data_AF-A0A5N8W6D7-F1
#
_entry.id   AF-A0A5N8W6D7-F1
#
_cell.length_a   1.000
_cell.length_b   1.000
_cell.length_c   1.000
_cell.angle_alpha   90.00
_cell.angle_beta   90.00
_cell.angle_gamma   90.00
#
_symmetry.space_group_name_H-M   'P 1'
#
loop_
_entity.id
_entity.type
_entity.pdbx_description
1 polymer ?
#
loop_
_entity_poly.entity_id
_entity_poly.type
_entity_poly.pdbx_seq_one_letter_code
_entity_poly.pdbx_strand_id
1 'polypeptide(L)'
;MSRAEMVEAWRERRRARKASPDGPTEDGGGPDGFTLRRWRRSGVFGADAARRVQRLLNDLLDVQPGETPAPSWAVETLRQCLAGTPDPQLPSAVRAVLETLAPNHTAAAMTVVHEAGLPWLAPAGQRWLEHLLGSGPATLEREARPSLTEDPSGAFALQYAVRNEELDTLTPALCARTLPWIPLGLVDDLIDAGAVARDAEPWRLRSEEDEKQYLLARLAPEEADPDAALTIGWEEAVQRQRFLAGEDDEWPEGSRYDLLQRAADGDTSRLKELESFLPRPLVVRLRRVQDGALTGNWDPDMLADPGLWRLMSALWEPKAAVNPARSAFHALVALRYAYDAICAGELRSARAQLEKLVAYEEGDPRQHAEAVNMSAYLAFVDEDLDSALITLTSVADRHPQAEANLELVKRRRATPRNARPDAANPYLELRLPNGSPFWKQRYRDLRRESVDDRDEAARLNRAMRRIQQAEQAEDWSDIFGLPLDADTFALPSAPPVTLVPPAEPMPRRTEPEDPADLTVVRDRALAELLPTLLNAPRRPDHQHRTTV
;
A
#
# COMPACT_ATOMS: atom_id res chain seq x y z
N MET A 1 -12.96 -14.34 -52.21
CA MET A 1 -13.12 -13.07 -52.94
C MET A 1 -12.45 -13.21 -54.30
N SER A 2 -13.21 -13.09 -55.38
CA SER A 2 -12.69 -13.18 -56.74
C SER A 2 -11.87 -11.93 -57.11
N ARG A 3 -11.03 -12.05 -58.15
CA ARG A 3 -10.17 -10.95 -58.62
C ARG A 3 -10.98 -9.71 -59.06
N ALA A 4 -12.15 -9.93 -59.64
CA ALA A 4 -13.04 -8.87 -60.10
C ALA A 4 -13.65 -8.11 -58.92
N GLU A 5 -14.12 -8.84 -57.90
CA GLU A 5 -14.64 -8.26 -56.65
C GLU A 5 -13.60 -7.38 -55.94
N MET A 6 -12.32 -7.78 -55.93
CA MET A 6 -11.25 -6.97 -55.34
C MET A 6 -11.02 -5.64 -56.08
N VAL A 7 -11.06 -5.65 -57.41
CA VAL A 7 -10.84 -4.44 -58.23
C VAL A 7 -12.04 -3.50 -58.12
N GLU A 8 -13.26 -4.04 -58.09
CA GLU A 8 -14.50 -3.29 -57.96
C GLU A 8 -14.63 -2.67 -56.56
N ALA A 9 -14.35 -3.44 -55.51
CA ALA A 9 -14.31 -2.94 -54.13
C ALA A 9 -13.21 -1.88 -53.94
N TRP A 10 -12.08 -1.98 -54.65
CA TRP A 10 -11.04 -0.93 -54.65
C TRP A 10 -11.52 0.35 -55.34
N ARG A 11 -12.22 0.24 -56.48
CA ARG A 11 -12.79 1.38 -57.22
C ARG A 11 -13.90 2.08 -56.42
N GLU A 12 -14.74 1.33 -55.71
CA GLU A 12 -15.76 1.88 -54.83
C GLU A 12 -15.16 2.59 -53.61
N ARG A 13 -14.17 1.97 -52.95
CA ARG A 13 -13.46 2.59 -51.82
C ARG A 13 -12.79 3.91 -52.21
N ARG A 14 -12.19 3.97 -53.40
CA ARG A 14 -11.61 5.22 -53.92
C ARG A 14 -12.67 6.29 -54.19
N ARG A 15 -13.84 5.90 -54.72
CA ARG A 15 -14.96 6.81 -54.93
C ARG A 15 -15.48 7.39 -53.62
N ALA A 16 -15.59 6.57 -52.58
CA ALA A 16 -15.99 7.01 -51.24
C ALA A 16 -15.00 8.00 -50.62
N ARG A 17 -13.68 7.74 -50.73
CA ARG A 17 -12.63 8.65 -50.20
C ARG A 17 -12.54 9.98 -50.93
N LYS A 18 -12.90 10.03 -52.22
CA LYS A 18 -12.97 11.28 -53.00
C LYS A 18 -14.15 12.17 -52.59
N ALA A 19 -15.17 11.61 -51.94
CA ALA A 19 -16.37 12.35 -51.50
C ALA A 19 -16.23 12.96 -50.08
N SER A 20 -15.10 12.76 -49.39
CA SER A 20 -14.87 13.33 -48.06
C SER A 20 -14.57 14.84 -48.16
N PRO A 21 -15.09 15.71 -47.27
CA PRO A 21 -15.10 17.17 -47.47
C PRO A 21 -13.73 17.87 -47.33
N ASP A 22 -12.71 17.20 -46.79
CA ASP A 22 -11.40 17.79 -46.47
C ASP A 22 -10.39 17.83 -47.64
N GLY A 23 -10.88 17.88 -48.88
CA GLY A 23 -10.02 18.06 -50.05
C GLY A 23 -9.56 19.52 -50.17
N PRO A 24 -8.25 19.82 -50.25
CA PRO A 24 -7.80 21.19 -50.50
C PRO A 24 -8.33 21.66 -51.87
N THR A 25 -8.99 22.81 -51.86
CA THR A 25 -9.53 23.51 -53.03
C THR A 25 -8.47 23.66 -54.12
N GLU A 26 -8.90 23.40 -55.36
CA GLU A 26 -8.10 23.49 -56.57
C GLU A 26 -7.55 24.90 -56.77
N ASP A 27 -6.27 25.11 -56.49
CA ASP A 27 -5.48 26.17 -57.08
C ASP A 27 -4.05 25.67 -57.36
N GLY A 28 -3.63 25.80 -58.62
CA GLY A 28 -2.30 25.40 -59.10
C GLY A 28 -2.32 24.23 -60.09
N GLY A 29 -1.84 24.48 -61.31
CA GLY A 29 -1.87 23.58 -62.47
C GLY A 29 -1.56 22.11 -62.14
N GLY A 30 -2.56 21.25 -62.35
CA GLY A 30 -2.46 19.82 -62.11
C GLY A 30 -1.34 19.16 -62.94
N PRO A 31 -0.72 18.09 -62.44
CA PRO A 31 0.36 17.39 -63.13
C PRO A 31 -0.11 16.91 -64.51
N ASP A 32 0.75 17.12 -65.52
CA ASP A 32 0.52 16.69 -66.91
C ASP A 32 0.02 15.22 -66.96
N GLY A 33 -0.94 14.95 -67.85
CA GLY A 33 -1.54 13.63 -68.02
C GLY A 33 -0.51 12.55 -68.34
N PHE A 34 0.63 12.92 -68.92
CA PHE A 34 1.77 12.03 -69.12
C PHE A 34 2.48 11.65 -67.81
N THR A 35 2.68 12.61 -66.91
CA THR A 35 3.24 12.39 -65.57
C THR A 35 2.34 11.48 -64.74
N LEU A 36 1.02 11.69 -64.79
CA LEU A 36 0.06 10.81 -64.12
C LEU A 36 0.08 9.37 -64.66
N ARG A 37 0.34 9.16 -65.95
CA ARG A 37 0.50 7.80 -66.52
C ARG A 37 1.75 7.10 -65.98
N ARG A 38 2.82 7.83 -65.71
CA ARG A 38 4.05 7.26 -65.14
C ARG A 38 3.84 6.81 -63.69
N TRP A 39 3.19 7.64 -62.87
CA TRP A 39 2.86 7.32 -61.46
C TRP A 39 1.99 6.07 -61.28
N ARG A 40 1.17 5.72 -62.28
CA ARG A 40 0.40 4.45 -62.26
C ARG A 40 1.27 3.21 -62.19
N ARG A 41 2.51 3.26 -62.70
CA ARG A 41 3.46 2.14 -62.63
C ARG A 41 3.85 1.82 -61.18
N SER A 42 3.87 2.84 -60.34
CA SER A 42 4.11 2.78 -58.89
C SER A 42 2.80 2.63 -58.08
N GLY A 43 1.67 2.36 -58.73
CA GLY A 43 0.39 2.16 -58.06
C GLY A 43 -0.25 3.45 -57.55
N VAL A 44 0.23 4.61 -57.98
CA VAL A 44 -0.31 5.92 -57.57
C VAL A 44 -1.31 6.39 -58.61
N PHE A 45 -2.56 6.57 -58.20
CA PHE A 45 -3.67 6.89 -59.12
C PHE A 45 -4.31 8.23 -58.80
N GLY A 46 -4.14 9.21 -59.70
CA GLY A 46 -4.74 10.54 -59.60
C GLY A 46 -3.76 11.60 -59.11
N ALA A 47 -4.09 12.88 -59.38
CA ALA A 47 -3.24 14.02 -59.05
C ALA A 47 -3.06 14.20 -57.54
N ASP A 48 -4.11 14.02 -56.75
CA ASP A 48 -4.04 14.20 -55.29
C ASP A 48 -3.17 13.14 -54.63
N ALA A 49 -3.31 11.88 -55.04
CA ALA A 49 -2.47 10.79 -54.57
C ALA A 49 -0.99 11.03 -54.95
N ALA A 50 -0.72 11.52 -56.16
CA ALA A 50 0.64 11.87 -56.57
C ALA A 50 1.23 13.02 -55.72
N ARG A 51 0.45 14.07 -55.42
CA ARG A 51 0.89 15.18 -54.56
C ARG A 51 1.16 14.73 -53.12
N ARG A 52 0.30 13.87 -52.55
CA ARG A 52 0.48 13.32 -51.20
C ARG A 52 1.71 12.41 -51.13
N VAL A 53 1.89 11.54 -52.12
CA VAL A 53 3.08 10.69 -52.23
C VAL A 53 4.34 11.53 -52.38
N GLN A 54 4.36 12.54 -53.27
CA GLN A 54 5.52 13.42 -53.43
C GLN A 54 5.91 14.13 -52.12
N ARG A 55 4.92 14.63 -51.36
CA ARG A 55 5.16 15.19 -50.02
C ARG A 55 5.78 14.15 -49.09
N LEU A 56 5.19 12.96 -49.00
CA LEU A 56 5.75 11.85 -48.24
C LEU A 56 7.20 11.53 -48.66
N LEU A 57 7.52 11.49 -49.96
CA LEU A 57 8.89 11.17 -50.39
C LEU A 57 9.87 12.28 -50.01
N ASN A 58 9.46 13.56 -50.07
CA ASN A 58 10.29 14.67 -49.59
C ASN A 58 10.50 14.57 -48.08
N ASP A 59 9.42 14.36 -47.31
CA ASP A 59 9.49 14.22 -45.86
C ASP A 59 10.44 13.07 -45.46
N LEU A 60 10.37 11.93 -46.16
CA LEU A 60 11.26 10.79 -45.93
C LEU A 60 12.73 11.06 -46.29
N LEU A 61 13.01 11.98 -47.22
CA LEU A 61 14.37 12.38 -47.61
C LEU A 61 14.95 13.48 -46.72
N ASP A 62 14.09 14.33 -46.15
CA ASP A 62 14.48 15.45 -45.29
C ASP A 62 14.72 15.01 -43.83
N VAL A 63 14.12 13.88 -43.41
CA VAL A 63 14.38 13.29 -42.10
C VAL A 63 15.80 12.74 -42.03
N GLN A 64 16.54 13.12 -40.99
CA GLN A 64 17.85 12.56 -40.72
C GLN A 64 17.70 11.06 -40.38
N PRO A 65 18.42 10.15 -41.06
CA PRO A 65 18.37 8.73 -40.73
C PRO A 65 18.81 8.49 -39.29
N GLY A 66 18.29 7.43 -38.66
CA GLY A 66 18.75 6.99 -37.35
C GLY A 66 20.19 6.45 -37.38
N GLU A 67 20.58 5.65 -36.37
CA GLU A 67 21.93 5.07 -36.27
C GLU A 67 22.38 4.29 -37.51
N THR A 68 21.43 3.75 -38.29
CA THR A 68 21.69 3.06 -39.55
C THR A 68 21.18 3.89 -40.73
N PRO A 69 22.06 4.29 -41.67
CA PRO A 69 21.64 5.03 -42.86
C PRO A 69 20.79 4.16 -43.79
N ALA A 70 19.77 4.77 -44.40
CA ALA A 70 18.96 4.11 -45.41
C ALA A 70 19.82 3.62 -46.59
N PRO A 71 19.48 2.47 -47.20
CA PRO A 71 20.22 1.95 -48.35
C PRO A 71 20.27 2.95 -49.50
N SER A 72 21.45 3.12 -50.11
CA SER A 72 21.67 4.10 -51.18
C SER A 72 20.74 3.90 -52.39
N TRP A 73 20.42 2.64 -52.72
CA TRP A 73 19.48 2.31 -53.79
C TRP A 73 18.05 2.80 -53.50
N ALA A 74 17.62 2.77 -52.24
CA ALA A 74 16.28 3.17 -51.83
C ALA A 74 16.15 4.71 -51.90
N VAL A 75 17.16 5.41 -51.37
CA VAL A 75 17.26 6.88 -51.45
C VAL A 75 17.31 7.36 -52.90
N GLU A 76 18.09 6.70 -53.75
CA GLU A 76 18.18 7.03 -55.17
C GLU A 76 16.84 6.79 -55.90
N THR A 77 16.15 5.69 -55.57
CA THR A 77 14.82 5.39 -56.13
C THR A 77 13.79 6.47 -55.74
N LEU A 78 13.83 6.96 -54.50
CA LEU A 78 12.96 8.06 -54.03
C LEU A 78 13.24 9.35 -54.82
N ARG A 79 14.51 9.74 -54.97
CA ARG A 79 14.93 10.92 -55.76
C ARG A 79 14.53 10.81 -57.23
N GLN A 80 14.69 9.64 -57.84
CA GLN A 80 14.25 9.39 -59.21
C GLN A 80 12.74 9.53 -59.36
N CYS A 81 11.96 9.02 -58.41
CA CYS A 81 10.50 9.19 -58.41
C CYS A 81 10.10 10.66 -58.31
N LEU A 82 10.78 11.44 -57.46
CA LEU A 82 10.59 12.89 -57.33
C LEU A 82 11.00 13.67 -58.59
N ALA A 83 12.06 13.23 -59.28
CA ALA A 83 12.53 13.81 -60.55
C ALA A 83 11.59 13.49 -61.75
N GLY A 84 10.46 12.82 -61.53
CA GLY A 84 9.45 12.56 -62.57
C GLY A 84 9.63 11.23 -63.30
N THR A 85 10.42 10.31 -62.76
CA THR A 85 10.53 8.91 -63.21
C THR A 85 10.07 7.91 -62.13
N PRO A 86 8.75 7.80 -61.84
CA PRO A 86 8.21 6.82 -60.91
C PRO A 86 8.52 5.37 -61.28
N ASP A 87 9.05 4.61 -60.32
CA ASP A 87 9.46 3.21 -60.48
C ASP A 87 8.49 2.24 -59.75
N PRO A 88 8.19 1.05 -60.30
CA PRO A 88 7.40 0.03 -59.59
C PRO A 88 8.02 -0.45 -58.27
N GLN A 89 9.33 -0.29 -58.05
CA GLN A 89 10.03 -0.61 -56.80
C GLN A 89 9.82 0.44 -55.71
N LEU A 90 9.09 1.53 -55.99
CA LEU A 90 8.83 2.59 -55.00
C LEU A 90 8.31 2.07 -53.65
N PRO A 91 7.37 1.11 -53.56
CA PRO A 91 6.94 0.59 -52.25
C PRO A 91 8.07 -0.12 -51.49
N SER A 92 8.95 -0.83 -52.20
CA SER A 92 10.14 -1.46 -51.62
C SER A 92 11.16 -0.44 -51.14
N ALA A 93 11.36 0.65 -51.90
CA ALA A 93 12.26 1.74 -51.52
C ALA A 93 11.72 2.49 -50.29
N VAL A 94 10.43 2.80 -50.27
CA VAL A 94 9.74 3.41 -49.11
C VAL A 94 9.88 2.51 -47.88
N ARG A 95 9.64 1.20 -48.02
CA ARG A 95 9.84 0.23 -46.93
C ARG A 95 11.27 0.28 -46.39
N ALA A 96 12.27 0.21 -47.26
CA ALA A 96 13.68 0.21 -46.86
C ALA A 96 14.13 1.49 -46.14
N VAL A 97 13.53 2.63 -46.47
CA VAL A 97 13.77 3.88 -45.72
C VAL A 97 13.05 3.85 -44.37
N LEU A 98 11.78 3.47 -44.35
CA LEU A 98 10.98 3.40 -43.11
C LEU A 98 11.56 2.41 -42.08
N GLU A 99 12.22 1.33 -42.52
CA GLU A 99 12.94 0.39 -41.64
C GLU A 99 14.09 1.05 -40.85
N THR A 100 14.58 2.22 -41.30
CA THR A 100 15.64 3.00 -40.61
C THR A 100 15.12 4.18 -39.80
N LEU A 101 13.80 4.43 -39.81
CA LEU A 101 13.18 5.57 -39.15
C LEU A 101 12.38 5.15 -37.91
N ALA A 102 12.07 6.12 -37.06
CA ALA A 102 11.26 5.90 -35.87
C ALA A 102 9.79 5.54 -36.21
N PRO A 103 9.08 4.78 -35.36
CA PRO A 103 7.73 4.27 -35.63
C PRO A 103 6.69 5.33 -36.03
N ASN A 104 6.80 6.54 -35.48
CA ASN A 104 5.92 7.67 -35.82
C ASN A 104 5.99 8.05 -37.31
N HIS A 105 7.17 7.99 -37.93
CA HIS A 105 7.32 8.24 -39.37
C HIS A 105 6.65 7.15 -40.21
N THR A 106 6.76 5.89 -39.77
CA THR A 106 6.07 4.77 -40.40
C THR A 106 4.56 4.90 -40.26
N ALA A 107 4.04 5.28 -39.09
CA ALA A 107 2.62 5.55 -38.88
C ALA A 107 2.10 6.68 -39.78
N ALA A 108 2.84 7.78 -39.92
CA ALA A 108 2.52 8.87 -40.84
C ALA A 108 2.50 8.39 -42.30
N ALA A 109 3.49 7.60 -42.72
CA ALA A 109 3.55 7.02 -44.06
C ALA A 109 2.37 6.07 -44.33
N MET A 110 1.99 5.23 -43.36
CA MET A 110 0.83 4.34 -43.46
C MET A 110 -0.49 5.12 -43.57
N THR A 111 -0.59 6.26 -42.88
CA THR A 111 -1.72 7.18 -43.00
C THR A 111 -1.81 7.76 -44.42
N VAL A 112 -0.68 8.18 -45.01
CA VAL A 112 -0.64 8.65 -46.41
C VAL A 112 -1.00 7.52 -47.38
N VAL A 113 -0.48 6.31 -47.18
CA VAL A 113 -0.83 5.11 -47.97
C VAL A 113 -2.34 4.87 -47.93
N HIS A 114 -2.94 5.02 -46.75
CA HIS A 114 -4.38 4.87 -46.55
C HIS A 114 -5.20 5.93 -47.30
N GLU A 115 -4.93 7.20 -47.02
CA GLU A 115 -5.65 8.35 -47.58
C GLU A 115 -5.54 8.41 -49.10
N ALA A 116 -4.36 8.15 -49.64
CA ALA A 116 -4.12 8.14 -51.08
C ALA A 116 -4.61 6.85 -51.77
N GLY A 117 -5.07 5.85 -50.99
CA GLY A 117 -5.61 4.59 -51.51
C GLY A 117 -4.59 3.74 -52.27
N LEU A 118 -3.33 3.76 -51.81
CA LEU A 118 -2.22 3.13 -52.50
C LEU A 118 -2.28 1.60 -52.32
N PRO A 119 -2.24 0.80 -53.39
CA PRO A 119 -2.32 -0.65 -53.31
C PRO A 119 -0.94 -1.26 -52.98
N TRP A 120 -0.25 -0.70 -52.00
CA TRP A 120 1.12 -1.04 -51.62
C TRP A 120 1.21 -2.15 -50.58
N LEU A 121 0.14 -2.40 -49.82
CA LEU A 121 0.09 -3.46 -48.82
C LEU A 121 -0.49 -4.77 -49.37
N ALA A 122 -0.09 -5.89 -48.79
CA ALA A 122 -0.72 -7.19 -48.95
C ALA A 122 -2.20 -7.15 -48.51
N PRO A 123 -3.06 -8.07 -48.98
CA PRO A 123 -4.50 -8.05 -48.65
C PRO A 123 -4.84 -8.13 -47.16
N ALA A 124 -4.00 -8.77 -46.33
CA ALA A 124 -4.16 -8.80 -44.88
C ALA A 124 -3.78 -7.44 -44.28
N GLY A 125 -2.57 -6.94 -44.56
CA GLY A 125 -2.12 -5.62 -44.10
C GLY A 125 -3.04 -4.46 -44.51
N GLN A 126 -3.63 -4.52 -45.72
CA GLN A 126 -4.63 -3.53 -46.14
C GLN A 126 -5.88 -3.55 -45.25
N ARG A 127 -6.36 -4.73 -44.85
CA ARG A 127 -7.53 -4.87 -43.97
C ARG A 127 -7.22 -4.36 -42.56
N TRP A 128 -6.03 -4.68 -42.05
CA TRP A 128 -5.56 -4.20 -40.76
C TRP A 128 -5.40 -2.67 -40.73
N LEU A 129 -4.80 -2.08 -41.77
CA LEU A 129 -4.69 -0.63 -41.92
C LEU A 129 -6.07 0.07 -41.95
N GLU A 130 -7.01 -0.49 -42.72
CA GLU A 130 -8.38 0.03 -42.80
C GLU A 130 -9.11 -0.04 -41.45
N HIS A 131 -8.89 -1.12 -40.70
CA HIS A 131 -9.42 -1.23 -39.35
C HIS A 131 -8.78 -0.16 -38.45
N LEU A 132 -7.45 -0.12 -38.31
CA LEU A 132 -6.75 0.84 -37.42
C LEU A 132 -7.10 2.32 -37.68
N LEU A 133 -7.33 2.71 -38.94
CA LEU A 133 -7.65 4.09 -39.33
C LEU A 133 -9.16 4.36 -39.47
N GLY A 134 -10.02 3.40 -39.11
CA GLY A 134 -11.46 3.65 -38.93
C GLY A 134 -12.33 3.64 -40.20
N SER A 135 -11.78 3.33 -41.36
CA SER A 135 -12.54 3.27 -42.63
C SER A 135 -12.88 1.84 -43.09
N GLY A 136 -12.43 0.83 -42.34
CA GLY A 136 -12.78 -0.58 -42.49
C GLY A 136 -13.95 -1.03 -41.60
N PRO A 137 -14.25 -2.33 -41.55
CA PRO A 137 -15.27 -2.86 -40.65
C PRO A 137 -14.90 -2.59 -39.18
N ALA A 138 -15.91 -2.29 -38.37
CA ALA A 138 -15.76 -2.02 -36.94
C ALA A 138 -15.14 -3.21 -36.20
N THR A 139 -15.48 -4.44 -36.60
CA THR A 139 -15.00 -5.69 -36.01
C THR A 139 -14.32 -6.57 -37.06
N LEU A 140 -13.29 -7.31 -36.64
CA LEU A 140 -12.61 -8.30 -37.46
C LEU A 140 -12.86 -9.71 -36.92
N GLU A 141 -13.18 -10.64 -37.83
CA GLU A 141 -13.21 -12.08 -37.54
C GLU A 141 -11.88 -12.55 -36.96
N ARG A 142 -11.91 -13.54 -36.06
CA ARG A 142 -10.72 -14.01 -35.34
C ARG A 142 -9.61 -14.48 -36.29
N GLU A 143 -9.96 -15.16 -37.37
CA GLU A 143 -9.03 -15.64 -38.39
C GLU A 143 -8.44 -14.51 -39.24
N ALA A 144 -9.09 -13.34 -39.25
CA ALA A 144 -8.63 -12.16 -39.96
C ALA A 144 -7.73 -11.25 -39.10
N ARG A 145 -7.58 -11.53 -37.81
CA ARG A 145 -6.67 -10.80 -36.91
C ARG A 145 -5.23 -11.30 -37.09
N PRO A 146 -4.20 -10.45 -36.88
CA PRO A 146 -2.81 -10.89 -36.90
C PRO A 146 -2.55 -12.02 -35.90
N SER A 147 -1.72 -12.98 -36.30
CA SER A 147 -1.15 -13.96 -35.38
C SER A 147 -0.10 -13.34 -34.45
N LEU A 148 0.29 -14.05 -33.39
CA LEU A 148 1.39 -13.62 -32.49
C LEU A 148 2.73 -13.41 -33.22
N THR A 149 2.93 -14.03 -34.38
CA THR A 149 4.12 -13.81 -35.21
C THR A 149 4.03 -12.54 -36.06
N GLU A 150 2.81 -12.11 -36.39
CA GLU A 150 2.53 -10.91 -37.20
C GLU A 150 2.31 -9.67 -36.33
N ASP A 151 1.95 -9.84 -35.05
CA ASP A 151 1.84 -8.80 -34.01
C ASP A 151 2.85 -9.08 -32.88
N PRO A 152 4.15 -8.82 -33.11
CA PRO A 152 5.21 -9.18 -32.18
C PRO A 152 5.12 -8.40 -30.86
N SER A 153 4.68 -7.13 -30.88
CA SER A 153 4.53 -6.35 -29.64
C SER A 153 3.15 -6.43 -29.00
N GLY A 154 2.15 -7.00 -29.68
CA GLY A 154 0.76 -7.01 -29.22
C GLY A 154 0.03 -5.69 -29.45
N ALA A 155 0.62 -4.75 -30.21
CA ALA A 155 0.07 -3.41 -30.42
C ALA A 155 -1.25 -3.46 -31.20
N PHE A 156 -1.37 -4.33 -32.21
CA PHE A 156 -2.62 -4.47 -32.93
C PHE A 156 -3.72 -5.05 -32.03
N ALA A 157 -3.40 -6.11 -31.28
CA ALA A 157 -4.33 -6.73 -30.36
C ALA A 157 -4.81 -5.76 -29.27
N LEU A 158 -3.91 -4.95 -28.71
CA LEU A 158 -4.26 -3.92 -27.72
C LEU A 158 -5.13 -2.82 -28.34
N GLN A 159 -4.76 -2.28 -29.49
CA GLN A 159 -5.57 -1.26 -30.17
C GLN A 159 -6.98 -1.78 -30.51
N TYR A 160 -7.06 -3.04 -30.93
CA TYR A 160 -8.33 -3.72 -31.19
C TYR A 160 -9.16 -3.81 -29.90
N ALA A 161 -8.55 -4.26 -28.80
CA ALA A 161 -9.22 -4.45 -27.52
C ALA A 161 -9.73 -3.11 -26.95
N VAL A 162 -8.91 -2.07 -26.94
CA VAL A 162 -9.33 -0.72 -26.50
C VAL A 162 -10.54 -0.25 -27.32
N ARG A 163 -10.44 -0.32 -28.66
CA ARG A 163 -11.48 0.21 -29.54
C ARG A 163 -12.82 -0.50 -29.41
N ASN A 164 -12.82 -1.76 -29.01
CA ASN A 164 -14.03 -2.57 -28.87
C ASN A 164 -14.43 -2.79 -27.41
N GLU A 165 -13.79 -2.11 -26.44
CA GLU A 165 -14.03 -2.29 -25.00
C GLU A 165 -13.82 -3.75 -24.52
N GLU A 166 -12.85 -4.46 -25.12
CA GLU A 166 -12.55 -5.88 -24.88
C GLU A 166 -11.19 -6.07 -24.17
N LEU A 167 -10.76 -5.14 -23.32
CA LEU A 167 -9.46 -5.19 -22.63
C LEU A 167 -9.29 -6.44 -21.74
N ASP A 168 -10.37 -6.86 -21.09
CA ASP A 168 -10.45 -8.07 -20.25
C ASP A 168 -10.21 -9.38 -21.02
N THR A 169 -10.35 -9.35 -22.35
CA THR A 169 -10.14 -10.53 -23.21
C THR A 169 -8.68 -10.77 -23.60
N LEU A 170 -7.78 -9.85 -23.27
CA LEU A 170 -6.36 -9.97 -23.61
C LEU A 170 -5.71 -11.12 -22.84
N THR A 171 -5.04 -12.00 -23.58
CA THR A 171 -4.35 -13.15 -22.99
C THR A 171 -3.09 -12.72 -22.23
N PRO A 172 -2.65 -13.45 -21.19
CA PRO A 172 -1.41 -13.14 -20.47
C PRO A 172 -0.17 -13.03 -21.36
N ALA A 173 -0.11 -13.82 -22.45
CA ALA A 173 0.98 -13.76 -23.42
C ALA A 173 1.01 -12.46 -24.23
N LEU A 174 -0.16 -11.85 -24.49
CA LEU A 174 -0.26 -10.54 -25.13
C LEU A 174 0.09 -9.44 -24.12
N CYS A 175 -0.44 -9.51 -22.90
CA CYS A 175 -0.10 -8.57 -21.83
C CYS A 175 1.41 -8.52 -21.57
N ALA A 176 2.09 -9.67 -21.51
CA ALA A 176 3.54 -9.73 -21.30
C ALA A 176 4.35 -9.04 -22.42
N ARG A 177 3.79 -8.93 -23.64
CA ARG A 177 4.43 -8.25 -24.79
C ARG A 177 4.13 -6.76 -24.83
N THR A 178 2.95 -6.34 -24.35
CA THR A 178 2.52 -4.95 -24.37
C THR A 178 3.06 -4.17 -23.17
N LEU A 179 3.01 -4.77 -21.97
CA LEU A 179 3.39 -4.15 -20.70
C LEU A 179 4.76 -3.45 -20.68
N PRO A 180 5.83 -3.93 -21.36
CA PRO A 180 7.12 -3.26 -21.31
C PRO A 180 7.18 -1.87 -21.97
N TRP A 181 6.26 -1.56 -22.90
CA TRP A 181 6.35 -0.36 -23.73
C TRP A 181 5.10 0.50 -23.78
N ILE A 182 3.93 -0.01 -23.36
CA ILE A 182 2.71 0.78 -23.38
C ILE A 182 2.79 1.96 -22.39
N PRO A 183 2.11 3.08 -22.67
CA PRO A 183 2.00 4.17 -21.70
C PRO A 183 1.36 3.72 -20.37
N LEU A 184 1.71 4.41 -19.27
CA LEU A 184 1.22 4.06 -17.94
C LEU A 184 -0.32 4.11 -17.83
N GLY A 185 -0.98 5.06 -18.52
CA GLY A 185 -2.45 5.17 -18.49
C GLY A 185 -3.14 3.91 -19.00
N LEU A 186 -2.60 3.31 -20.05
CA LEU A 186 -3.09 2.04 -20.57
C LEU A 186 -2.73 0.83 -19.69
N VAL A 187 -1.65 0.90 -18.90
CA VAL A 187 -1.40 -0.13 -17.87
C VAL A 187 -2.49 -0.05 -16.80
N ASP A 188 -2.86 1.15 -16.37
CA ASP A 188 -3.96 1.34 -15.42
C ASP A 188 -5.29 0.87 -16.01
N ASP A 189 -5.58 1.15 -17.29
CA ASP A 189 -6.80 0.64 -17.94
C ASP A 189 -6.84 -0.91 -17.97
N LEU A 190 -5.70 -1.57 -18.19
CA LEU A 190 -5.60 -3.04 -18.13
C LEU A 190 -5.78 -3.58 -16.70
N ILE A 191 -5.31 -2.86 -15.68
CA ILE A 191 -5.51 -3.21 -14.27
C ILE A 191 -6.99 -3.05 -13.90
N ASP A 192 -7.58 -1.92 -14.26
CA ASP A 192 -8.98 -1.60 -13.98
C ASP A 192 -9.94 -2.56 -14.69
N ALA A 193 -9.59 -3.02 -15.90
CA ALA A 193 -10.31 -4.06 -16.65
C ALA A 193 -10.06 -5.49 -16.11
N GLY A 194 -9.12 -5.68 -15.18
CA GLY A 194 -8.77 -7.00 -14.64
C GLY A 194 -7.95 -7.89 -15.58
N ALA A 195 -7.46 -7.35 -16.70
CA ALA A 195 -6.59 -8.04 -17.64
C ALA A 195 -5.16 -8.21 -17.09
N VAL A 196 -4.76 -7.32 -16.18
CA VAL A 196 -3.47 -7.35 -15.48
C VAL A 196 -3.72 -7.35 -13.97
N ALA A 197 -3.12 -8.31 -13.28
CA ALA A 197 -3.19 -8.45 -11.84
C ALA A 197 -1.78 -8.59 -11.25
N ARG A 198 -1.70 -8.66 -9.92
CA ARG A 198 -0.44 -8.86 -9.17
C ARG A 198 0.44 -9.98 -9.74
N ASP A 199 -0.15 -11.12 -10.10
CA ASP A 199 0.58 -12.30 -10.57
C ASP A 199 1.37 -12.07 -11.86
N ALA A 200 1.01 -11.06 -12.66
CA ALA A 200 1.74 -10.68 -13.86
C ALA A 200 2.99 -9.84 -13.57
N GLU A 201 3.15 -9.38 -12.33
CA GLU A 201 4.27 -8.57 -11.84
C GLU A 201 4.68 -7.44 -12.80
N PRO A 202 3.74 -6.58 -13.25
CA PRO A 202 4.01 -5.59 -14.31
C PRO A 202 5.14 -4.62 -13.95
N TRP A 203 5.36 -4.33 -12.67
CA TRP A 203 6.49 -3.53 -12.19
C TRP A 203 7.87 -4.13 -12.53
N ARG A 204 8.00 -5.45 -12.74
CA ARG A 204 9.27 -6.06 -13.18
C ARG A 204 9.55 -5.86 -14.67
N LEU A 205 8.53 -5.46 -15.45
CA LEU A 205 8.61 -5.29 -16.90
C LEU A 205 8.85 -3.84 -17.33
N ARG A 206 8.65 -2.87 -16.43
CA ARG A 206 8.86 -1.44 -16.70
C ARG A 206 10.31 -1.03 -16.56
N SER A 207 10.73 0.01 -17.29
CA SER A 207 12.07 0.59 -17.20
C SER A 207 12.18 1.67 -16.11
N GLU A 208 11.18 2.55 -16.04
CA GLU A 208 11.17 3.73 -15.16
C GLU A 208 10.87 3.36 -13.71
N GLU A 209 11.73 3.76 -12.78
CA GLU A 209 11.62 3.35 -11.38
C GLU A 209 10.35 3.88 -10.71
N ASP A 210 9.96 5.13 -10.99
CA ASP A 210 8.73 5.74 -10.46
C ASP A 210 7.48 4.95 -10.86
N GLU A 211 7.43 4.43 -12.09
CA GLU A 211 6.33 3.60 -12.56
C GLU A 211 6.32 2.23 -11.87
N LYS A 212 7.49 1.63 -11.63
CA LYS A 212 7.57 0.36 -10.89
C LYS A 212 7.01 0.51 -9.49
N GLN A 213 7.43 1.55 -8.78
CA GLN A 213 6.99 1.81 -7.41
C GLN A 213 5.49 2.12 -7.36
N TYR A 214 4.98 2.89 -8.32
CA TYR A 214 3.55 3.13 -8.47
C TYR A 214 2.75 1.84 -8.70
N LEU A 215 3.17 1.00 -9.66
CA LEU A 215 2.46 -0.26 -9.97
C LEU A 215 2.52 -1.26 -8.81
N LEU A 216 3.64 -1.30 -8.09
CA LEU A 216 3.80 -2.13 -6.90
C LEU A 216 2.88 -1.63 -5.77
N ALA A 217 2.81 -0.33 -5.53
CA ALA A 217 1.86 0.27 -4.58
C ALA A 217 0.38 0.01 -4.95
N ARG A 218 0.06 -0.09 -6.24
CA ARG A 218 -1.30 -0.34 -6.75
C ARG A 218 -1.71 -1.82 -6.70
N LEU A 219 -0.78 -2.76 -6.89
CA LEU A 219 -1.10 -4.19 -7.02
C LEU A 219 -0.62 -5.06 -5.86
N ALA A 220 0.39 -4.62 -5.13
CA ALA A 220 0.99 -5.31 -3.98
C ALA A 220 1.38 -4.28 -2.89
N PRO A 221 0.41 -3.54 -2.33
CA PRO A 221 0.66 -2.45 -1.38
C PRO A 221 1.44 -2.89 -0.13
N GLU A 222 1.38 -4.16 0.26
CA GLU A 222 2.13 -4.73 1.36
C GLU A 222 3.61 -4.98 1.08
N GLU A 223 4.01 -5.05 -0.20
CA GLU A 223 5.40 -5.20 -0.62
C GLU A 223 6.10 -3.84 -0.83
N ALA A 224 5.35 -2.74 -0.73
CA ALA A 224 5.84 -1.40 -1.01
C ALA A 224 6.83 -0.91 0.07
N ASP A 225 7.94 -0.38 -0.40
CA ASP A 225 8.97 0.22 0.43
C ASP A 225 8.48 1.57 1.03
N PRO A 226 8.62 1.80 2.34
CA PRO A 226 8.37 3.09 2.97
C PRO A 226 8.92 4.31 2.23
N ASP A 227 10.19 4.26 1.81
CA ASP A 227 10.83 5.40 1.14
C ASP A 227 10.26 5.65 -0.26
N ALA A 228 9.84 4.56 -0.93
CA ALA A 228 9.15 4.64 -2.20
C ALA A 228 7.75 5.26 -2.06
N ALA A 229 7.00 4.93 -1.01
CA ALA A 229 5.68 5.50 -0.74
C ALA A 229 5.74 7.03 -0.60
N LEU A 230 6.78 7.56 0.07
CA LEU A 230 7.02 9.00 0.15
C LEU A 230 7.32 9.61 -1.23
N THR A 231 8.18 8.94 -2.02
CA THR A 231 8.63 9.42 -3.33
C THR A 231 7.48 9.51 -4.34
N ILE A 232 6.57 8.54 -4.33
CA ILE A 232 5.40 8.51 -5.24
C ILE A 232 4.21 9.33 -4.72
N GLY A 233 4.29 9.89 -3.51
CA GLY A 233 3.23 10.71 -2.90
C GLY A 233 2.05 9.90 -2.37
N TRP A 234 2.27 8.69 -1.86
CA TRP A 234 1.22 7.84 -1.29
C TRP A 234 1.04 8.11 0.21
N GLU A 235 0.29 9.16 0.51
CA GLU A 235 0.12 9.70 1.87
C GLU A 235 -0.44 8.68 2.87
N GLU A 236 -1.43 7.86 2.47
CA GLU A 236 -2.06 6.90 3.37
C GLU A 236 -1.10 5.82 3.86
N ALA A 237 -0.18 5.35 3.00
CA ALA A 237 0.85 4.39 3.38
C ALA A 237 1.87 4.99 4.33
N VAL A 238 2.30 6.23 4.06
CA VAL A 238 3.23 6.96 4.94
C VAL A 238 2.62 7.13 6.33
N GLN A 239 1.38 7.62 6.42
CA GLN A 239 0.68 7.75 7.71
C GLN A 239 0.54 6.41 8.43
N ARG A 240 0.23 5.33 7.70
CA ARG A 240 0.14 3.98 8.28
C ARG A 240 1.45 3.54 8.91
N GLN A 241 2.56 3.77 8.22
CA GLN A 241 3.88 3.37 8.68
C GLN A 241 4.31 4.16 9.90
N ARG A 242 4.11 5.48 9.91
CA ARG A 242 4.38 6.33 11.08
C ARG A 242 3.60 5.88 12.31
N PHE A 243 2.31 5.60 12.14
CA PHE A 243 1.48 5.07 13.22
C PHE A 243 2.02 3.74 13.76
N LEU A 244 2.39 2.81 12.87
CA LEU A 244 2.96 1.51 13.27
C LEU A 244 4.36 1.61 13.90
N ALA A 245 5.13 2.63 13.55
CA ALA A 245 6.42 2.93 14.16
C ALA A 245 6.27 3.56 15.57
N GLY A 246 5.05 3.95 15.96
CA GLY A 246 4.81 4.66 17.22
C GLY A 246 5.33 6.09 17.19
N GLU A 247 5.38 6.72 16.01
CA GLU A 247 5.69 8.15 15.92
C GLU A 247 4.55 8.97 16.53
N ASP A 248 4.89 9.85 17.48
CA ASP A 248 3.97 10.78 18.13
C ASP A 248 3.61 11.92 17.16
N ASP A 249 2.79 11.62 16.15
CA ASP A 249 2.22 12.60 15.23
C ASP A 249 0.88 13.14 15.79
N GLU A 250 0.64 14.44 15.64
CA GLU A 250 -0.66 15.04 15.91
C GLU A 250 -1.67 14.62 14.82
N TRP A 251 -2.39 13.53 15.07
CA TRP A 251 -3.46 13.07 14.19
C TRP A 251 -4.66 14.04 14.24
N PRO A 252 -5.28 14.36 13.09
CA PRO A 252 -6.51 15.16 13.09
C PRO A 252 -7.60 14.51 13.95
N GLU A 253 -8.30 15.29 14.77
CA GLU A 253 -9.34 14.75 15.66
C GLU A 253 -10.44 14.03 14.87
N GLY A 254 -10.78 12.82 15.30
CA GLY A 254 -11.77 11.97 14.64
C GLY A 254 -11.25 11.27 13.38
N SER A 255 -9.98 11.43 13.03
CA SER A 255 -9.34 10.62 11.99
C SER A 255 -9.17 9.16 12.45
N ARG A 256 -8.98 8.26 11.48
CA ARG A 256 -8.71 6.84 11.74
C ARG A 256 -7.57 6.62 12.74
N TYR A 257 -6.46 7.33 12.58
CA TYR A 257 -5.27 7.17 13.43
C TYR A 257 -5.42 7.84 14.80
N ASP A 258 -6.15 8.96 14.91
CA ASP A 258 -6.55 9.53 16.23
C ASP A 258 -7.38 8.51 17.02
N LEU A 259 -8.39 7.91 16.39
CA LEU A 259 -9.25 6.93 17.05
C LEU A 259 -8.51 5.64 17.43
N LEU A 260 -7.56 5.18 16.59
CA LEU A 260 -6.69 4.05 16.90
C LEU A 260 -5.72 4.37 18.05
N GLN A 261 -5.15 5.58 18.08
CA GLN A 261 -4.26 6.04 19.16
C GLN A 261 -5.03 6.11 20.48
N ARG A 262 -6.22 6.71 20.50
CA ARG A 262 -7.09 6.75 21.68
C ARG A 262 -7.44 5.36 22.20
N ALA A 263 -7.75 4.43 21.30
CA ALA A 263 -7.95 3.04 21.66
C ALA A 263 -6.68 2.41 22.25
N ALA A 264 -5.51 2.68 21.66
CA ALA A 264 -4.20 2.27 22.18
C ALA A 264 -3.94 2.82 23.59
N ASP A 265 -4.43 4.03 23.89
CA ASP A 265 -4.33 4.65 25.21
C ASP A 265 -5.39 4.17 26.22
N GLY A 266 -6.30 3.29 25.78
CA GLY A 266 -7.36 2.72 26.62
C GLY A 266 -8.60 3.59 26.75
N ASP A 267 -8.78 4.60 25.88
CA ASP A 267 -10.02 5.37 25.82
C ASP A 267 -11.14 4.51 25.20
N THR A 268 -12.16 4.22 26.01
CA THR A 268 -13.31 3.40 25.62
C THR A 268 -14.48 4.22 25.08
N SER A 269 -14.41 5.55 25.14
CA SER A 269 -15.55 6.45 24.87
C SER A 269 -15.93 6.52 23.38
N ARG A 270 -14.96 6.38 22.47
CA ARG A 270 -15.14 6.54 21.01
C ARG A 270 -14.97 5.23 20.22
N LEU A 271 -15.06 4.07 20.85
CA LEU A 271 -14.92 2.77 20.14
C LEU A 271 -15.96 2.57 19.04
N LYS A 272 -17.17 3.12 19.19
CA LYS A 272 -18.22 3.05 18.17
C LYS A 272 -17.89 3.89 16.93
N GLU A 273 -17.19 5.00 17.10
CA GLU A 273 -16.73 5.83 15.98
C GLU A 273 -15.62 5.10 15.22
N LEU A 274 -14.70 4.45 15.95
CA LEU A 274 -13.66 3.61 15.35
C LEU A 274 -14.24 2.48 14.49
N GLU A 275 -15.34 1.84 14.89
CA GLU A 275 -16.00 0.81 14.06
C GLU A 275 -16.38 1.31 12.65
N SER A 276 -16.64 2.60 12.47
CA SER A 276 -17.03 3.16 11.17
C SER A 276 -15.85 3.30 10.19
N PHE A 277 -14.61 3.38 10.70
CA PHE A 277 -13.38 3.48 9.90
C PHE A 277 -12.69 2.14 9.67
N LEU A 278 -13.10 1.09 10.39
CA LEU A 278 -12.47 -0.22 10.29
C LEU A 278 -13.14 -1.10 9.22
N PRO A 279 -12.36 -1.87 8.45
CA PRO A 279 -12.93 -2.91 7.60
C PRO A 279 -13.61 -3.98 8.45
N ARG A 280 -14.62 -4.65 7.88
CA ARG A 280 -15.47 -5.62 8.60
C ARG A 280 -14.71 -6.66 9.45
N PRO A 281 -13.60 -7.27 8.99
CA PRO A 281 -12.83 -8.21 9.81
C PRO A 281 -12.29 -7.58 11.10
N LEU A 282 -11.85 -6.32 11.03
CA LEU A 282 -11.30 -5.59 12.18
C LEU A 282 -12.39 -5.08 13.11
N VAL A 283 -13.59 -4.76 12.61
CA VAL A 283 -14.77 -4.50 13.46
C VAL A 283 -15.12 -5.74 14.29
N VAL A 284 -15.15 -6.92 13.67
CA VAL A 284 -15.38 -8.19 14.40
C VAL A 284 -14.28 -8.41 15.44
N ARG A 285 -13.04 -8.11 15.10
CA ARG A 285 -11.92 -8.20 16.04
C ARG A 285 -12.08 -7.26 17.24
N LEU A 286 -12.40 -5.99 17.00
CA LEU A 286 -12.65 -5.00 18.05
C LEU A 286 -13.79 -5.45 18.98
N ARG A 287 -14.86 -6.01 18.43
CA ARG A 287 -15.96 -6.57 19.23
C ARG A 287 -15.53 -7.77 20.07
N ARG A 288 -14.67 -8.65 19.54
CA ARG A 288 -14.09 -9.73 20.35
C ARG A 288 -13.22 -9.22 21.49
N VAL A 289 -12.51 -8.10 21.31
CA VAL A 289 -11.79 -7.43 22.41
C VAL A 289 -12.78 -6.99 23.50
N GLN A 290 -13.91 -6.39 23.11
CA GLN A 290 -14.97 -5.99 24.04
C GLN A 290 -15.64 -7.19 24.72
N ASP A 291 -16.01 -8.22 23.97
CA ASP A 291 -16.65 -9.43 24.49
C ASP A 291 -15.72 -10.20 25.44
N GLY A 292 -14.42 -10.25 25.12
CA GLY A 292 -13.40 -10.87 25.95
C GLY A 292 -13.29 -10.21 27.33
N ALA A 293 -13.51 -8.89 27.41
CA ALA A 293 -13.50 -8.16 28.67
C ALA A 293 -14.64 -8.57 29.63
N LEU A 294 -15.75 -9.10 29.12
CA LEU A 294 -16.83 -9.64 29.96
C LEU A 294 -16.40 -10.91 30.72
N THR A 295 -15.47 -11.67 30.16
CA THR A 295 -15.03 -12.97 30.69
C THR A 295 -13.59 -12.98 31.22
N GLY A 296 -12.80 -11.95 30.89
CA GLY A 296 -11.36 -11.93 31.12
C GLY A 296 -10.63 -13.00 30.30
N ASN A 297 -11.07 -13.24 29.07
CA ASN A 297 -10.48 -14.23 28.16
C ASN A 297 -10.49 -13.72 26.72
N TRP A 298 -9.35 -13.82 26.04
CA TRP A 298 -9.16 -13.33 24.68
C TRP A 298 -8.42 -14.36 23.83
N ASP A 299 -8.52 -14.21 22.52
CA ASP A 299 -7.80 -15.05 21.56
C ASP A 299 -6.27 -14.87 21.72
N PRO A 300 -5.44 -15.92 21.54
CA PRO A 300 -3.99 -15.85 21.77
C PRO A 300 -3.27 -14.75 20.97
N ASP A 301 -3.74 -14.46 19.77
CA ASP A 301 -3.20 -13.43 18.89
C ASP A 301 -3.53 -12.00 19.36
N MET A 302 -4.64 -11.80 20.09
CA MET A 302 -4.93 -10.53 20.77
C MET A 302 -4.04 -10.34 21.99
N LEU A 303 -3.82 -11.41 22.76
CA LEU A 303 -2.93 -11.37 23.92
C LEU A 303 -1.47 -11.12 23.52
N ALA A 304 -1.08 -11.55 22.32
CA ALA A 304 0.24 -11.31 21.75
C ALA A 304 0.45 -9.87 21.24
N ASP A 305 -0.60 -9.05 21.12
CA ASP A 305 -0.54 -7.65 20.68
C ASP A 305 -0.49 -6.70 21.89
N PRO A 306 0.69 -6.15 22.26
CA PRO A 306 0.83 -5.30 23.44
C PRO A 306 0.06 -3.98 23.30
N GLY A 307 -0.20 -3.52 22.08
CA GLY A 307 -0.94 -2.26 21.85
C GLY A 307 -2.41 -2.35 22.20
N LEU A 308 -2.96 -3.56 22.37
CA LEU A 308 -4.31 -3.76 22.86
C LEU A 308 -4.41 -3.78 24.38
N TRP A 309 -3.31 -3.94 25.11
CA TRP A 309 -3.35 -4.25 26.54
C TRP A 309 -3.97 -3.13 27.38
N ARG A 310 -3.75 -1.86 27.01
CA ARG A 310 -4.40 -0.70 27.65
C ARG A 310 -5.90 -0.71 27.45
N LEU A 311 -6.36 -0.92 26.23
CA LEU A 311 -7.78 -1.07 25.92
C LEU A 311 -8.41 -2.23 26.68
N MET A 312 -7.78 -3.40 26.65
CA MET A 312 -8.23 -4.59 27.34
C MET A 312 -8.33 -4.36 28.85
N SER A 313 -7.31 -3.72 29.44
CA SER A 313 -7.29 -3.38 30.87
C SER A 313 -8.33 -2.33 31.24
N ALA A 314 -8.66 -1.39 30.35
CA ALA A 314 -9.67 -0.36 30.60
C ALA A 314 -11.10 -0.91 30.52
N LEU A 315 -11.32 -1.93 29.67
CA LEU A 315 -12.62 -2.59 29.51
C LEU A 315 -12.89 -3.66 30.57
N TRP A 316 -11.83 -4.27 31.12
CA TRP A 316 -11.96 -5.40 32.03
C TRP A 316 -11.73 -5.02 33.49
N GLU A 317 -12.76 -5.22 34.32
CA GLU A 317 -12.68 -5.14 35.78
C GLU A 317 -12.65 -6.56 36.39
N PRO A 318 -11.50 -7.01 36.91
CA PRO A 318 -11.41 -8.34 37.53
C PRO A 318 -12.27 -8.43 38.80
N LYS A 319 -13.25 -9.34 38.80
CA LYS A 319 -14.10 -9.62 39.98
C LYS A 319 -13.47 -10.62 40.96
N ALA A 320 -12.37 -11.25 40.56
CA ALA A 320 -11.68 -12.29 41.33
C ALA A 320 -10.19 -12.30 41.00
N ALA A 321 -9.40 -12.97 41.83
CA ALA A 321 -7.96 -13.09 41.62
C ALA A 321 -7.64 -13.72 40.25
N VAL A 322 -6.93 -12.94 39.44
CA VAL A 322 -6.50 -13.26 38.07
C VAL A 322 -5.42 -14.36 38.12
N ASN A 323 -5.46 -15.29 37.16
CA ASN A 323 -4.42 -16.31 37.02
C ASN A 323 -3.27 -15.76 36.15
N PRO A 324 -2.07 -15.50 36.72
CA PRO A 324 -0.94 -14.94 35.97
C PRO A 324 -0.38 -15.89 34.91
N ALA A 325 -0.51 -17.21 35.11
CA ALA A 325 0.01 -18.22 34.17
C ALA A 325 -0.76 -18.29 32.83
N ARG A 326 -1.83 -17.51 32.66
CA ARG A 326 -2.62 -17.49 31.42
C ARG A 326 -1.89 -16.79 30.27
N SER A 327 -1.31 -15.63 30.54
CA SER A 327 -0.48 -14.87 29.58
C SER A 327 0.25 -13.72 30.29
N ALA A 328 1.23 -13.13 29.62
CA ALA A 328 1.97 -11.96 30.13
C ALA A 328 1.03 -10.78 30.46
N PHE A 329 0.00 -10.54 29.66
CA PHE A 329 -1.05 -9.56 29.96
C PHE A 329 -1.71 -9.84 31.31
N HIS A 330 -2.14 -11.08 31.55
CA HIS A 330 -2.80 -11.46 32.79
C HIS A 330 -1.86 -11.37 34.00
N ALA A 331 -0.57 -11.66 33.83
CA ALA A 331 0.43 -11.49 34.88
C ALA A 331 0.58 -10.00 35.27
N LEU A 332 0.65 -9.10 34.29
CA LEU A 332 0.75 -7.66 34.52
C LEU A 332 -0.53 -7.08 35.16
N VAL A 333 -1.71 -7.48 34.68
CA VAL A 333 -2.99 -7.08 35.30
C VAL A 333 -3.12 -7.64 36.72
N ALA A 334 -2.71 -8.88 36.96
CA ALA A 334 -2.68 -9.49 38.28
C ALA A 334 -1.77 -8.70 39.24
N LEU A 335 -0.59 -8.28 38.77
CA LEU A 335 0.36 -7.50 39.55
C LEU A 335 -0.22 -6.13 39.92
N ARG A 336 -0.79 -5.41 38.94
CA ARG A 336 -1.45 -4.12 39.17
C ARG A 336 -2.62 -4.25 40.13
N TYR A 337 -3.48 -5.26 39.93
CA TYR A 337 -4.60 -5.53 40.84
C TYR A 337 -4.14 -5.80 42.27
N ALA A 338 -3.05 -6.55 42.47
CA ALA A 338 -2.49 -6.78 43.80
C ALA A 338 -2.01 -5.47 44.45
N TYR A 339 -1.31 -4.63 43.70
CA TYR A 339 -0.81 -3.34 44.18
C TYR A 339 -1.96 -2.36 44.50
N ASP A 340 -2.93 -2.25 43.61
CA ASP A 340 -4.11 -1.41 43.81
C ASP A 340 -4.93 -1.87 45.02
N ALA A 341 -5.07 -3.19 45.22
CA ALA A 341 -5.72 -3.75 46.42
C ALA A 341 -4.95 -3.42 47.71
N ILE A 342 -3.61 -3.43 47.69
CA ILE A 342 -2.79 -2.98 48.83
C ILE A 342 -3.02 -1.49 49.10
N CYS A 343 -2.97 -0.65 48.06
CA CYS A 343 -3.22 0.78 48.15
C CYS A 343 -4.64 1.09 48.65
N ALA A 344 -5.64 0.30 48.28
CA ALA A 344 -7.02 0.44 48.75
C ALA A 344 -7.23 -0.05 50.20
N GLY A 345 -6.26 -0.79 50.76
CA GLY A 345 -6.38 -1.45 52.06
C GLY A 345 -7.13 -2.79 52.03
N GLU A 346 -7.39 -3.34 50.85
CA GLU A 346 -8.05 -4.63 50.63
C GLU A 346 -7.07 -5.81 50.76
N LEU A 347 -6.43 -5.93 51.92
CA LEU A 347 -5.31 -6.87 52.13
C LEU A 347 -5.68 -8.34 51.86
N ARG A 348 -6.93 -8.74 52.08
CA ARG A 348 -7.39 -10.10 51.80
C ARG A 348 -7.37 -10.41 50.30
N SER A 349 -7.84 -9.47 49.48
CA SER A 349 -7.84 -9.58 48.01
C SER A 349 -6.40 -9.59 47.49
N ALA A 350 -5.55 -8.72 48.03
CA ALA A 350 -4.12 -8.68 47.69
C ALA A 350 -3.43 -10.01 47.99
N ARG A 351 -3.63 -10.61 49.18
CA ARG A 351 -3.04 -11.93 49.52
C ARG A 351 -3.43 -13.01 48.53
N ALA A 352 -4.72 -13.13 48.23
CA ALA A 352 -5.21 -14.16 47.30
C ALA A 352 -4.63 -14.00 45.88
N GLN A 353 -4.32 -12.77 45.46
CA GLN A 353 -3.66 -12.50 44.20
C GLN A 353 -2.16 -12.79 44.24
N LEU A 354 -1.47 -12.37 45.31
CA LEU A 354 -0.03 -12.54 45.48
C LEU A 354 0.37 -14.00 45.63
N GLU A 355 -0.44 -14.83 46.30
CA GLU A 355 -0.20 -16.27 46.38
C GLU A 355 -0.05 -16.90 44.98
N LYS A 356 -0.90 -16.49 44.03
CA LYS A 356 -0.82 -16.94 42.63
C LYS A 356 0.39 -16.39 41.88
N LEU A 357 0.75 -15.13 42.14
CA LEU A 357 1.88 -14.46 41.47
C LEU A 357 3.23 -15.01 41.95
N VAL A 358 3.39 -15.21 43.26
CA VAL A 358 4.61 -15.78 43.85
C VAL A 358 4.79 -17.24 43.43
N ALA A 359 3.70 -18.01 43.34
CA ALA A 359 3.76 -19.38 42.82
C ALA A 359 4.11 -19.47 41.32
N TYR A 360 3.99 -18.37 40.56
CA TYR A 360 4.33 -18.31 39.15
C TYR A 360 5.76 -17.78 38.94
N GLU A 361 6.74 -18.67 39.11
CA GLU A 361 8.17 -18.35 38.99
C GLU A 361 8.66 -18.20 37.53
N GLU A 362 7.94 -18.79 36.56
CA GLU A 362 8.30 -18.79 35.13
C GLU A 362 8.00 -17.45 34.43
N GLY A 363 7.43 -16.46 35.14
CA GLY A 363 7.06 -15.16 34.60
C GLY A 363 8.22 -14.17 34.46
N ASP A 364 7.90 -12.91 34.21
CA ASP A 364 8.89 -11.82 34.17
C ASP A 364 9.56 -11.68 35.56
N PRO A 365 10.90 -11.80 35.65
CA PRO A 365 11.63 -11.67 36.91
C PRO A 365 11.38 -10.36 37.67
N ARG A 366 11.13 -9.25 36.95
CA ARG A 366 10.82 -7.96 37.58
C ARG A 366 9.45 -7.98 38.26
N GLN A 367 8.45 -8.51 37.56
CA GLN A 367 7.10 -8.68 38.10
C GLN A 367 7.09 -9.66 39.28
N HIS A 368 7.88 -10.74 39.20
CA HIS A 368 8.03 -11.68 40.30
C HIS A 368 8.67 -11.02 41.52
N ALA A 369 9.73 -10.22 41.35
CA ALA A 369 10.36 -9.49 42.44
C ALA A 369 9.39 -8.53 43.15
N GLU A 370 8.53 -7.84 42.39
CA GLU A 370 7.45 -7.01 42.94
C GLU A 370 6.43 -7.81 43.73
N ALA A 371 5.98 -8.95 43.21
CA ALA A 371 5.06 -9.83 43.91
C ALA A 371 5.65 -10.36 45.23
N VAL A 372 6.94 -10.72 45.23
CA VAL A 372 7.69 -11.13 46.41
C VAL A 372 7.80 -9.98 47.42
N ASN A 373 8.14 -8.76 47.00
CA ASN A 373 8.21 -7.60 47.89
C ASN A 373 6.84 -7.23 48.49
N MET A 374 5.77 -7.27 47.69
CA MET A 374 4.40 -7.09 48.17
C MET A 374 3.98 -8.18 49.16
N SER A 375 4.32 -9.44 48.90
CA SER A 375 4.08 -10.55 49.83
C SER A 375 4.82 -10.37 51.15
N ALA A 376 6.08 -9.92 51.09
CA ALA A 376 6.86 -9.60 52.27
C ALA A 376 6.27 -8.44 53.09
N TYR A 377 5.73 -7.42 52.42
CA TYR A 377 5.02 -6.34 53.10
C TYR A 377 3.80 -6.85 53.88
N LEU A 378 3.00 -7.74 53.28
CA LEU A 378 1.84 -8.31 53.98
C LEU A 378 2.24 -9.17 55.18
N ALA A 379 3.29 -10.00 55.05
CA ALA A 379 3.86 -10.76 56.16
C ALA A 379 4.42 -9.84 57.26
N PHE A 380 5.07 -8.74 56.88
CA PHE A 380 5.58 -7.73 57.79
C PHE A 380 4.46 -7.05 58.60
N VAL A 381 3.34 -6.70 57.95
CA VAL A 381 2.16 -6.13 58.62
C VAL A 381 1.50 -7.14 59.56
N ASP A 382 1.50 -8.43 59.23
CA ASP A 382 0.96 -9.51 60.07
C ASP A 382 1.90 -9.92 61.23
N GLU A 383 3.05 -9.25 61.39
CA GLU A 383 4.13 -9.60 62.34
C GLU A 383 4.75 -11.00 62.11
N ASP A 384 4.56 -11.59 60.92
CA ASP A 384 5.27 -12.80 60.48
C ASP A 384 6.64 -12.43 59.88
N LEU A 385 7.54 -12.00 60.76
CA LEU A 385 8.86 -11.47 60.39
C LEU A 385 9.78 -12.54 59.80
N ASP A 386 9.61 -13.82 60.17
CA ASP A 386 10.42 -14.91 59.61
C ASP A 386 10.09 -15.14 58.14
N SER A 387 8.81 -15.20 57.78
CA SER A 387 8.38 -15.27 56.38
C SER A 387 8.82 -14.04 55.59
N ALA A 388 8.64 -12.83 56.14
CA ALA A 388 9.07 -11.60 55.47
C ALA A 388 10.59 -11.57 55.19
N LEU A 389 11.42 -12.08 56.12
CA LEU A 389 12.87 -12.20 55.92
C LEU A 389 13.22 -13.19 54.80
N ILE A 390 12.60 -14.38 54.82
CA ILE A 390 12.85 -15.42 53.80
C ILE A 390 12.50 -14.87 52.41
N THR A 391 11.31 -14.25 52.29
CA THR A 391 10.81 -13.68 51.04
C THR A 391 11.69 -12.54 50.52
N LEU A 392 12.15 -11.61 51.37
CA LEU A 392 13.01 -10.50 50.91
C LEU A 392 14.43 -10.94 50.55
N THR A 393 14.96 -11.97 51.22
CA THR A 393 16.34 -12.45 50.95
C THR A 393 16.49 -12.93 49.51
N SER A 394 15.43 -13.49 48.89
CA SER A 394 15.51 -13.97 47.49
C SER A 394 15.63 -12.86 46.44
N VAL A 395 15.29 -11.61 46.79
CA VAL A 395 15.23 -10.47 45.86
C VAL A 395 16.14 -9.29 46.24
N ALA A 396 16.64 -9.25 47.48
CA ALA A 396 17.44 -8.16 48.02
C ALA A 396 18.70 -7.85 47.19
N ASP A 397 19.41 -8.89 46.71
CA ASP A 397 20.67 -8.73 45.97
C ASP A 397 20.52 -7.96 44.64
N ARG A 398 19.29 -7.84 44.12
CA ARG A 398 19.01 -7.25 42.80
C ARG A 398 18.30 -5.91 42.87
N HIS A 399 17.73 -5.55 44.02
CA HIS A 399 16.90 -4.36 44.19
C HIS A 399 17.26 -3.60 45.47
N PRO A 400 17.83 -2.38 45.38
CA PRO A 400 18.24 -1.60 46.56
C PRO A 400 17.10 -1.35 47.55
N GLN A 401 15.88 -1.15 47.06
CA GLN A 401 14.70 -0.96 47.92
C GLN A 401 14.33 -2.25 48.68
N ALA A 402 14.54 -3.43 48.07
CA ALA A 402 14.30 -4.71 48.75
C ALA A 402 15.36 -4.98 49.82
N GLU A 403 16.61 -4.58 49.60
CA GLU A 403 17.66 -4.61 50.63
C GLU A 403 17.34 -3.67 51.80
N ALA A 404 16.89 -2.44 51.53
CA ALA A 404 16.45 -1.51 52.56
C ALA A 404 15.25 -2.07 53.37
N ASN A 405 14.28 -2.68 52.68
CA ASN A 405 13.15 -3.35 53.33
C ASN A 405 13.64 -4.54 54.18
N LEU A 406 14.61 -5.33 53.72
CA LEU A 406 15.18 -6.45 54.46
C LEU A 406 15.85 -5.99 55.76
N GLU A 407 16.64 -4.91 55.71
CA GLU A 407 17.25 -4.33 56.90
C GLU A 407 16.20 -3.79 57.89
N LEU A 408 15.12 -3.19 57.40
CA LEU A 408 13.98 -2.79 58.23
C LEU A 408 13.37 -4.00 58.96
N VAL A 409 13.14 -5.12 58.27
CA VAL A 409 12.61 -6.34 58.91
C VAL A 409 13.58 -6.89 59.96
N LYS A 410 14.89 -6.92 59.68
CA LYS A 410 15.93 -7.34 60.65
C LYS A 410 15.92 -6.45 61.90
N ARG A 411 15.87 -5.12 61.75
CA ARG A 411 15.78 -4.16 62.86
C ARG A 411 14.50 -4.38 63.68
N ARG A 412 13.35 -4.56 63.02
CA ARG A 412 12.07 -4.82 63.69
C ARG A 412 12.11 -6.12 64.49
N ARG A 413 12.71 -7.18 63.94
CA ARG A 413 12.88 -8.48 64.62
C ARG A 413 13.72 -8.37 65.89
N ALA A 414 14.82 -7.61 65.83
CA ALA A 414 15.70 -7.34 66.98
C ALA A 414 15.03 -6.46 68.06
N THR A 415 14.01 -5.69 67.68
CA THR A 415 13.28 -4.81 68.61
C THR A 415 12.26 -5.62 69.43
N PRO A 416 12.20 -5.46 70.77
CA PRO A 416 11.20 -6.10 71.61
C PRO A 416 9.77 -5.75 71.17
N ARG A 417 8.86 -6.73 71.17
CA ARG A 417 7.48 -6.58 70.64
C ARG A 417 6.73 -5.35 71.18
N ASN A 418 6.90 -5.01 72.47
CA ASN A 418 6.23 -3.88 73.11
C ASN A 418 6.79 -2.50 72.74
N ALA A 419 7.99 -2.45 72.13
CA ALA A 419 8.67 -1.23 71.73
C ALA A 419 8.62 -0.99 70.21
N ARG A 420 7.95 -1.87 69.45
CA ARG A 420 7.89 -1.76 67.99
C ARG A 420 6.95 -0.61 67.58
N PRO A 421 7.36 0.24 66.62
CA PRO A 421 6.45 1.20 66.00
C PRO A 421 5.42 0.47 65.13
N ASP A 422 4.41 1.18 64.62
CA ASP A 422 3.41 0.61 63.72
C ASP A 422 4.05 0.02 62.45
N ALA A 423 3.60 -1.16 62.01
CA ALA A 423 4.20 -1.90 60.90
C ALA A 423 3.73 -1.38 59.53
N ALA A 424 2.49 -0.89 59.43
CA ALA A 424 1.95 -0.47 58.15
C ALA A 424 2.72 0.73 57.58
N ASN A 425 2.89 0.78 56.25
CA ASN A 425 3.38 1.98 55.59
C ASN A 425 2.36 3.11 55.79
N PRO A 426 2.75 4.29 56.32
CA PRO A 426 1.83 5.36 56.62
C PRO A 426 1.16 6.00 55.38
N TYR A 427 1.75 5.90 54.18
CA TYR A 427 1.10 6.34 52.94
C TYR A 427 -0.03 5.39 52.53
N LEU A 428 0.18 4.08 52.68
CA LEU A 428 -0.85 3.07 52.38
C LEU A 428 -2.02 3.16 53.37
N GLU A 429 -1.78 3.54 54.64
CA GLU A 429 -2.86 3.85 55.58
C GLU A 429 -3.73 5.04 55.14
N LEU A 430 -3.16 5.97 54.36
CA LEU A 430 -3.88 7.09 53.73
C LEU A 430 -4.45 6.74 52.35
N ARG A 431 -4.36 5.47 51.94
CA ARG A 431 -4.73 4.96 50.62
C ARG A 431 -4.03 5.68 49.47
N LEU A 432 -2.73 5.89 49.62
CA LEU A 432 -1.88 6.57 48.65
C LEU A 432 -0.63 5.74 48.35
N PRO A 433 -0.09 5.85 47.12
CA PRO A 433 1.24 5.34 46.81
C PRO A 433 2.30 5.92 47.75
N ASN A 434 3.35 5.13 48.01
CA ASN A 434 4.46 5.54 48.85
C ASN A 434 5.11 6.83 48.30
N GLY A 435 5.34 7.82 49.17
CA GLY A 435 5.94 9.10 48.78
C GLY A 435 5.00 10.08 48.06
N SER A 436 3.68 9.83 48.05
CA SER A 436 2.73 10.75 47.41
C SER A 436 2.78 12.18 48.00
N PRO A 437 2.94 13.24 47.18
CA PRO A 437 3.01 14.62 47.66
C PRO A 437 1.65 15.15 48.16
N PHE A 438 0.56 14.47 47.82
CA PHE A 438 -0.80 14.87 48.16
C PHE A 438 -1.29 14.33 49.51
N TRP A 439 -0.42 13.71 50.30
CA TRP A 439 -0.80 13.04 51.55
C TRP A 439 -1.50 13.97 52.56
N LYS A 440 -1.09 15.26 52.63
CA LYS A 440 -1.71 16.25 53.52
C LYS A 440 -3.17 16.53 53.17
N GLN A 441 -3.50 16.54 51.88
CA GLN A 441 -4.87 16.73 51.41
C GLN A 441 -5.70 15.49 51.71
N ARG A 442 -5.21 14.31 51.30
CA ARG A 442 -5.94 13.06 51.49
C ARG A 442 -6.21 12.74 52.97
N TYR A 443 -5.26 13.02 53.86
CA TYR A 443 -5.45 12.93 55.31
C TYR A 443 -6.62 13.79 55.80
N ARG A 444 -6.73 15.05 55.35
CA ARG A 444 -7.85 15.94 55.75
C ARG A 444 -9.18 15.40 55.27
N ASP A 445 -9.23 14.87 54.05
CA ASP A 445 -10.45 14.32 53.46
C ASP A 445 -10.89 13.06 54.22
N LEU A 446 -9.98 12.10 54.46
CA LEU A 446 -10.25 10.89 55.25
C LEU A 446 -10.69 11.22 56.69
N ARG A 447 -10.11 12.26 57.31
CA ARG A 447 -10.54 12.73 58.64
C ARG A 447 -11.98 13.28 58.58
N ARG A 448 -12.37 13.97 57.52
CA ARG A 448 -13.77 14.45 57.35
C ARG A 448 -14.74 13.29 57.08
N GLU A 449 -14.30 12.27 56.35
CA GLU A 449 -15.09 11.06 56.10
C GLU A 449 -15.27 10.23 57.39
N SER A 450 -14.27 10.22 58.27
CA SER A 450 -14.19 9.37 59.47
C SER A 450 -14.45 10.13 60.77
N VAL A 451 -15.37 11.11 60.76
CA VAL A 451 -15.62 11.99 61.94
C VAL A 451 -16.10 11.20 63.16
N ASP A 452 -16.90 10.17 62.94
CA ASP A 452 -17.52 9.38 64.00
C ASP A 452 -16.72 8.12 64.39
N ASP A 453 -15.68 7.77 63.61
CA ASP A 453 -14.82 6.62 63.89
C ASP A 453 -13.52 7.06 64.58
N ARG A 454 -13.49 6.87 65.90
CA ARG A 454 -12.35 7.26 66.74
C ARG A 454 -11.11 6.41 66.48
N ASP A 455 -11.28 5.14 66.12
CA ASP A 455 -10.17 4.22 65.91
C ASP A 455 -9.51 4.48 64.56
N GLU A 456 -10.32 4.72 63.53
CA GLU A 456 -9.89 5.21 62.22
C GLU A 456 -9.15 6.54 62.34
N ALA A 457 -9.73 7.52 63.04
CA ALA A 457 -9.10 8.81 63.26
C ALA A 457 -7.77 8.69 64.04
N ALA A 458 -7.67 7.79 65.03
CA ALA A 458 -6.44 7.53 65.74
C ALA A 458 -5.36 6.92 64.84
N ARG A 459 -5.74 6.00 63.94
CA ARG A 459 -4.83 5.41 62.93
C ARG A 459 -4.30 6.48 61.96
N LEU A 460 -5.20 7.26 61.35
CA LEU A 460 -4.83 8.33 60.43
C LEU A 460 -3.89 9.37 61.07
N ASN A 461 -4.11 9.70 62.35
CA ASN A 461 -3.24 10.58 63.10
C ASN A 461 -1.82 10.00 63.29
N ARG A 462 -1.70 8.69 63.50
CA ARG A 462 -0.40 8.00 63.60
C ARG A 462 0.32 8.01 62.25
N ALA A 463 -0.36 7.69 61.16
CA ALA A 463 0.19 7.77 59.80
C ALA A 463 0.76 9.17 59.50
N MET A 464 -0.05 10.22 59.69
CA MET A 464 0.39 11.60 59.49
C MET A 464 1.65 11.93 60.29
N ARG A 465 1.68 11.59 61.58
CA ARG A 465 2.85 11.91 62.43
C ARG A 465 4.11 11.21 61.95
N ARG A 466 3.99 9.94 61.52
CA ARG A 466 5.12 9.17 60.98
C ARG A 466 5.67 9.80 59.70
N ILE A 467 4.80 10.23 58.78
CA ILE A 467 5.22 10.93 57.56
C ILE A 467 5.92 12.25 57.92
N GLN A 468 5.34 13.06 58.82
CA GLN A 468 5.95 14.33 59.24
C GLN A 468 7.31 14.14 59.93
N GLN A 469 7.46 13.11 60.76
CA GLN A 469 8.71 12.79 61.43
C GLN A 469 9.78 12.37 60.43
N ALA A 470 9.42 11.52 59.45
CA ALA A 470 10.33 11.12 58.38
C ALA A 470 10.73 12.32 57.49
N GLU A 471 9.78 13.20 57.13
CA GLU A 471 10.05 14.45 56.40
C GLU A 471 11.00 15.37 57.18
N GLN A 472 10.81 15.51 58.49
CA GLN A 472 11.63 16.39 59.35
C GLN A 472 13.03 15.84 59.61
N ALA A 473 13.17 14.52 59.75
CA ALA A 473 14.44 13.86 60.03
C ALA A 473 15.23 13.52 58.76
N GLU A 474 14.61 13.68 57.58
CA GLU A 474 15.13 13.19 56.29
C GLU A 474 15.47 11.69 56.31
N ASP A 475 14.80 10.93 57.17
CA ASP A 475 15.03 9.50 57.39
C ASP A 475 13.76 8.70 57.08
N TRP A 476 13.83 7.92 56.00
CA TRP A 476 12.75 7.04 55.52
C TRP A 476 13.02 5.57 55.83
N SER A 477 14.08 5.26 56.58
CA SER A 477 14.54 3.89 56.81
C SER A 477 13.54 3.04 57.62
N ASP A 478 12.62 3.67 58.35
CA ASP A 478 11.56 3.02 59.13
C ASP A 478 10.23 2.80 58.37
N ILE A 479 10.20 3.09 57.07
CA ILE A 479 9.03 2.91 56.20
C ILE A 479 9.33 1.84 55.14
N PHE A 480 8.48 0.81 55.08
CA PHE A 480 8.56 -0.24 54.08
C PHE A 480 8.21 0.32 52.69
N GLY A 481 9.12 0.27 51.73
CA GLY A 481 8.93 0.85 50.40
C GLY A 481 8.23 -0.08 49.41
N LEU A 482 7.19 0.47 48.76
CA LEU A 482 6.41 -0.16 47.69
C LEU A 482 6.01 0.89 46.63
N PRO A 483 6.11 0.60 45.32
CA PRO A 483 6.72 -0.59 44.69
C PRO A 483 8.26 -0.59 44.78
N LEU A 484 8.94 -1.62 44.27
CA LEU A 484 10.40 -1.61 44.06
C LEU A 484 10.77 -0.73 42.85
N ASP A 485 9.99 -0.81 41.78
CA ASP A 485 10.13 -0.13 40.50
C ASP A 485 8.73 0.16 39.92
N ALA A 486 8.38 1.45 39.85
CA ALA A 486 7.08 1.87 39.33
C ALA A 486 6.87 1.53 37.85
N ASP A 487 7.94 1.46 37.05
CA ASP A 487 7.86 1.20 35.62
C ASP A 487 7.43 -0.24 35.32
N THR A 488 7.63 -1.17 36.27
CA THR A 488 7.19 -2.57 36.15
C THR A 488 5.66 -2.70 36.06
N PHE A 489 4.91 -1.69 36.50
CA PHE A 489 3.44 -1.67 36.45
C PHE A 489 2.89 -0.99 35.18
N ALA A 490 3.76 -0.41 34.34
CA ALA A 490 3.33 0.30 33.15
C ALA A 490 2.79 -0.65 32.08
N LEU A 491 1.61 -0.33 31.54
CA LEU A 491 1.12 -1.01 30.34
C LEU A 491 1.88 -0.50 29.11
N PRO A 492 2.26 -1.39 28.17
CA PRO A 492 2.93 -1.00 26.93
C PRO A 492 2.18 0.12 26.20
N SER A 493 2.91 1.06 25.63
CA SER A 493 2.40 2.16 24.79
C SER A 493 2.55 1.87 23.29
N ALA A 494 2.56 0.59 22.90
CA ALA A 494 2.71 0.19 21.51
C ALA A 494 1.42 0.47 20.71
N PRO A 495 1.51 0.72 19.40
CA PRO A 495 0.32 0.80 18.56
C PRO A 495 -0.37 -0.57 18.46
N PRO A 496 -1.71 -0.64 18.38
CA PRO A 496 -2.48 -1.88 18.30
C PRO A 496 -2.41 -2.47 16.89
N VAL A 497 -1.28 -3.11 16.56
CA VAL A 497 -0.94 -3.60 15.21
C VAL A 497 -2.06 -4.42 14.60
N THR A 498 -2.75 -5.24 15.40
CA THR A 498 -3.80 -6.12 14.90
C THR A 498 -5.14 -5.44 14.64
N LEU A 499 -5.30 -4.17 15.04
CA LEU A 499 -6.46 -3.32 14.69
C LEU A 499 -6.13 -2.30 13.60
N VAL A 500 -4.88 -2.16 13.17
CA VAL A 500 -4.53 -1.28 12.05
C VAL A 500 -4.96 -1.93 10.73
N PRO A 501 -5.73 -1.23 9.88
CA PRO A 501 -6.09 -1.74 8.56
C PRO A 501 -4.87 -2.11 7.69
N PRO A 502 -5.00 -3.09 6.78
CA PRO A 502 -3.96 -3.36 5.80
C PRO A 502 -3.72 -2.13 4.91
N ALA A 503 -2.58 -2.07 4.25
CA ALA A 503 -2.30 -1.02 3.29
C ALA A 503 -3.32 -1.10 2.13
N GLU A 504 -3.98 0.01 1.84
CA GLU A 504 -4.95 0.11 0.75
C GLU A 504 -4.22 0.38 -0.57
N PRO A 505 -4.55 -0.31 -1.68
CA PRO A 505 -3.93 -0.05 -2.97
C PRO A 505 -3.90 1.44 -3.33
N MET A 506 -2.76 1.90 -3.87
CA MET A 506 -2.65 3.28 -4.32
C MET A 506 -3.71 3.60 -5.41
N PRO A 507 -4.44 4.73 -5.29
CA PRO A 507 -5.43 5.13 -6.28
C PRO A 507 -4.78 5.45 -7.64
N ARG A 508 -5.61 5.44 -8.67
CA ARG A 508 -5.18 5.67 -10.05
C ARG A 508 -4.64 7.10 -10.19
N ARG A 509 -3.48 7.27 -10.83
CA ARG A 509 -2.89 8.60 -11.11
C ARG A 509 -3.14 9.12 -12.53
N THR A 510 -3.40 8.22 -13.46
CA THR A 510 -3.57 8.53 -14.88
C THR A 510 -5.03 8.77 -15.23
N GLU A 511 -5.29 9.53 -16.30
CA GLU A 511 -6.66 9.67 -16.82
C GLU A 511 -7.06 8.41 -17.62
N PRO A 512 -8.30 7.92 -17.48
CA PRO A 512 -8.85 6.84 -18.31
C PRO A 512 -8.83 7.18 -19.80
N GLU A 513 -8.35 6.24 -20.62
CA GLU A 513 -8.40 6.33 -22.09
C GLU A 513 -7.78 7.62 -22.68
N ASP A 514 -6.65 8.07 -22.15
CA ASP A 514 -5.96 9.27 -22.64
C ASP A 514 -5.69 9.18 -24.17
N PRO A 515 -6.21 10.12 -24.99
CA PRO A 515 -6.00 10.13 -26.43
C PRO A 515 -4.53 10.11 -26.87
N ALA A 516 -3.62 10.66 -26.06
CA ALA A 516 -2.19 10.62 -26.32
C ALA A 516 -1.66 9.18 -26.23
N ASP A 517 -2.07 8.44 -25.19
CA ASP A 517 -1.67 7.05 -24.97
C ASP A 517 -2.21 6.14 -26.06
N LEU A 518 -3.46 6.35 -26.46
CA LEU A 518 -4.08 5.64 -27.59
C LEU A 518 -3.37 5.89 -28.91
N THR A 519 -2.84 7.10 -29.10
CA THR A 519 -2.07 7.45 -30.29
C THR A 519 -0.75 6.69 -30.33
N VAL A 520 -0.06 6.54 -29.19
CA VAL A 520 1.18 5.75 -29.10
C VAL A 520 0.94 4.29 -29.52
N VAL A 521 -0.11 3.66 -29.01
CA VAL A 521 -0.45 2.27 -29.36
C VAL A 521 -0.85 2.14 -30.83
N ARG A 522 -1.68 3.06 -31.34
CA ARG A 522 -2.06 3.08 -32.75
C ARG A 522 -0.85 3.23 -33.67
N ASP A 523 0.06 4.15 -33.36
CA ASP A 523 1.24 4.41 -34.19
C ASP A 523 2.19 3.21 -34.18
N ARG A 524 2.35 2.54 -33.04
CA ARG A 524 3.06 1.26 -32.95
C ARG A 524 2.40 0.19 -33.81
N ALA A 525 1.08 0.01 -33.71
CA ALA A 525 0.33 -0.97 -34.51
C ALA A 525 0.44 -0.68 -36.02
N LEU A 526 0.42 0.59 -36.43
CA LEU A 526 0.63 1.00 -37.82
C LEU A 526 2.06 0.71 -38.29
N ALA A 527 3.06 0.96 -37.44
CA ALA A 527 4.45 0.68 -37.76
C ALA A 527 4.70 -0.82 -37.98
N GLU A 528 4.04 -1.70 -37.22
CA GLU A 528 4.15 -3.15 -37.38
C GLU A 528 3.51 -3.69 -38.67
N LEU A 529 2.76 -2.88 -39.42
CA LEU A 529 2.30 -3.24 -40.76
C LEU A 529 3.41 -3.15 -41.82
N LEU A 530 4.55 -2.56 -41.52
CA LEU A 530 5.68 -2.35 -42.44
C LEU A 530 6.11 -3.62 -43.21
N PRO A 531 6.21 -4.82 -42.60
CA PRO A 531 6.55 -6.05 -43.33
C PRO A 531 5.54 -6.44 -44.40
N THR A 532 4.30 -5.93 -44.32
CA THR A 532 3.23 -6.22 -45.30
C THR A 532 3.29 -5.33 -46.54
N LEU A 533 4.21 -4.35 -46.61
CA LEU A 533 4.50 -3.61 -47.83
C LEU A 533 5.08 -4.54 -48.89
N LEU A 534 4.51 -4.46 -50.08
CA LEU A 534 4.86 -5.26 -51.24
C LEU A 534 6.12 -4.72 -51.92
N ASN A 535 6.87 -5.58 -52.62
CA ASN A 535 8.02 -5.15 -53.42
C ASN A 535 7.61 -4.36 -54.67
N ALA A 536 6.36 -4.50 -55.09
CA ALA A 536 5.76 -3.77 -56.21
C ALA A 536 4.26 -3.56 -55.94
N PRO A 537 3.67 -2.46 -56.43
CA PRO A 537 2.25 -2.18 -56.22
C PRO A 537 1.38 -3.25 -56.87
N ARG A 538 0.21 -3.56 -56.29
CA ARG A 538 -0.76 -4.41 -56.97
C ARG A 538 -1.25 -3.68 -58.22
N ARG A 539 -1.12 -4.30 -59.39
CA ARG A 539 -1.61 -3.74 -60.66
C ARG A 539 -3.11 -4.03 -60.81
N PRO A 540 -3.99 -3.01 -60.80
CA PRO A 540 -5.42 -3.25 -61.02
C PRO A 540 -5.73 -3.70 -62.45
N ASP A 541 -4.87 -3.38 -63.44
CA ASP A 541 -5.23 -3.38 -64.87
C ASP A 541 -4.53 -4.42 -65.76
N HIS A 542 -3.65 -5.30 -65.25
CA HIS A 542 -2.93 -6.27 -66.10
C HIS A 542 -3.29 -7.74 -65.77
N GLN A 543 -4.34 -8.27 -66.41
CA GLN A 543 -4.44 -9.66 -66.94
C GLN A 543 -5.56 -9.75 -68.01
N HIS A 544 -5.58 -8.84 -68.99
CA HIS A 544 -6.48 -8.98 -70.16
C HIS A 544 -5.77 -9.39 -71.46
N ARG A 545 -4.48 -9.73 -71.42
CA ARG A 545 -3.76 -10.23 -72.60
C ARG A 545 -2.69 -11.23 -72.20
N THR A 546 -3.10 -12.49 -72.02
CA THR A 546 -2.37 -13.69 -72.50
C THR A 546 -3.14 -14.93 -72.04
N THR A 547 -4.11 -15.35 -72.84
CA THR A 547 -4.44 -16.76 -73.10
C THR A 547 -5.10 -16.79 -74.48
N VAL A 548 -4.34 -17.29 -75.45
CA VAL A 548 -4.89 -18.02 -76.59
C VAL A 548 -5.23 -19.42 -76.09
#